data_AF-A0A2T4Z5H1-F1
#
_entry.id   AF-A0A2T4Z5H1-F1
#
_cell.length_a   1.000
_cell.length_b   1.000
_cell.length_c   1.000
_cell.angle_alpha   90.00
_cell.angle_beta   90.00
_cell.angle_gamma   90.00
#
_symmetry.space_group_name_H-M   'P 1'
#
loop_
_entity.id
_entity.type
_entity.pdbx_description
1 polymer ?
#
loop_
_entity_poly.entity_id
_entity_poly.type
_entity_poly.pdbx_seq_one_letter_code
_entity_poly.pdbx_strand_id
1 'polypeptide(L)'
;MFHLYFPRFTEAAFRASAVSATTAVAASVTIAHRMMLMSDPTAWTAGTHREALRMVSEKLDAITEGSLEAAAEAGRLALRGATGALTSDDVAHGLLAIGVAATKPAVRAARANATRLSRR
;
A
#
# COMPACT_ATOMS: atom_id res chain seq x y z
N MET A 1 29.21 -16.08 17.28
CA MET A 1 27.94 -15.39 16.99
C MET A 1 28.05 -14.80 15.59
N PHE A 2 27.62 -15.53 14.56
CA PHE A 2 27.68 -15.05 13.18
C PHE A 2 26.51 -14.09 12.95
N HIS A 3 26.77 -12.78 12.94
CA HIS A 3 25.82 -11.83 12.39
C HIS A 3 25.88 -11.96 10.87
N LEU A 4 24.92 -12.69 10.30
CA LEU A 4 24.64 -12.65 8.87
C LEU A 4 24.32 -11.19 8.52
N TYR A 5 25.27 -10.52 7.87
CA TYR A 5 25.08 -9.17 7.36
C TYR A 5 24.09 -9.26 6.20
N PHE A 6 22.80 -9.05 6.50
CA PHE A 6 21.80 -8.89 5.46
C PHE A 6 21.90 -7.47 4.90
N PRO A 7 22.07 -7.30 3.57
CA PRO A 7 22.03 -5.99 2.94
C PRO A 7 20.73 -5.26 3.28
N ARG A 8 20.78 -3.93 3.45
CA ARG A 8 19.58 -3.13 3.75
C ARG A 8 18.56 -3.19 2.63
N PHE A 9 19.01 -3.39 1.40
CA PHE A 9 18.16 -3.65 0.26
C PHE A 9 17.27 -4.89 0.45
N THR A 10 17.82 -5.98 1.00
CA THR A 10 17.07 -7.24 1.18
C THR A 10 15.88 -7.06 2.11
N GLU A 11 16.07 -6.34 3.22
CA GLU A 11 14.97 -6.02 4.14
C GLU A 11 13.88 -5.17 3.47
N ALA A 12 14.28 -4.14 2.72
CA ALA A 12 13.34 -3.28 1.99
C ALA A 12 12.58 -4.06 0.90
N ALA A 13 13.25 -4.97 0.20
CA ALA A 13 12.64 -5.84 -0.80
C ALA A 13 11.61 -6.80 -0.16
N PHE A 14 11.93 -7.39 0.99
CA PHE A 14 10.96 -8.21 1.74
C PHE A 14 9.73 -7.40 2.17
N ARG A 15 9.92 -6.18 2.68
CA ARG A 15 8.81 -5.29 3.03
C ARG A 15 7.94 -4.95 1.82
N ALA A 16 8.56 -4.60 0.69
CA ALA A 16 7.83 -4.33 -0.56
C ALA A 16 7.05 -5.56 -1.05
N SER A 17 7.64 -6.75 -0.97
CA SER A 17 6.97 -8.01 -1.33
C SER A 17 5.77 -8.29 -0.43
N ALA A 18 5.91 -8.15 0.89
CA ALA A 18 4.82 -8.36 1.85
C ALA A 18 3.66 -7.37 1.62
N VAL A 19 3.99 -6.10 1.36
CA VAL A 19 3.02 -5.06 0.99
C VAL A 19 2.27 -5.48 -0.27
N SER A 20 2.97 -5.86 -1.34
CA SER A 20 2.35 -6.28 -2.61
C SER A 20 1.43 -7.49 -2.44
N ALA A 21 1.88 -8.54 -1.73
CA ALA A 21 1.10 -9.75 -1.51
C ALA A 21 -0.19 -9.47 -0.71
N THR A 22 -0.11 -8.68 0.36
CA THR A 22 -1.29 -8.33 1.16
C THR A 22 -2.29 -7.46 0.40
N THR A 23 -1.80 -6.53 -0.44
CA THR A 23 -2.67 -5.75 -1.32
C THR A 23 -3.37 -6.64 -2.35
N ALA A 24 -2.67 -7.60 -2.95
CA ALA A 24 -3.25 -8.50 -3.94
C ALA A 24 -4.42 -9.32 -3.36
N VAL A 25 -4.27 -9.84 -2.14
CA VAL A 25 -5.34 -10.55 -1.42
C VAL A 25 -6.52 -9.63 -1.10
N ALA A 26 -6.26 -8.41 -0.62
CA ALA A 26 -7.34 -7.46 -0.32
C ALA A 26 -8.09 -7.01 -1.60
N ALA A 27 -7.36 -6.85 -2.70
CA ALA A 27 -7.93 -6.53 -4.00
C ALA A 27 -8.79 -7.68 -4.53
N SER A 28 -8.36 -8.93 -4.40
CA SER A 28 -9.14 -10.08 -4.88
C SER A 28 -10.48 -10.21 -4.15
N VAL A 29 -10.54 -10.00 -2.83
CA VAL A 29 -11.81 -9.97 -2.07
C VAL A 29 -12.73 -8.87 -2.59
N THR A 30 -12.19 -7.68 -2.86
CA THR A 30 -12.98 -6.56 -3.39
C THR A 30 -13.51 -6.85 -4.80
N ILE A 31 -12.69 -7.45 -5.67
CA ILE A 31 -13.07 -7.84 -7.03
C ILE A 31 -14.16 -8.91 -6.98
N ALA A 32 -13.97 -9.96 -6.18
CA ALA A 32 -14.96 -11.02 -6.00
C ALA A 32 -16.31 -10.45 -5.54
N HIS A 33 -16.31 -9.57 -4.54
CA HIS A 33 -17.53 -8.90 -4.08
C HIS A 33 -18.20 -8.10 -5.20
N ARG A 34 -17.43 -7.34 -6.01
CA ARG A 34 -18.01 -6.59 -7.14
C ARG A 34 -18.54 -7.50 -8.26
N MET A 35 -17.88 -8.62 -8.53
CA MET A 35 -18.39 -9.61 -9.48
C MET A 35 -19.73 -10.20 -9.01
N MET A 36 -19.89 -10.46 -7.71
CA MET A 36 -21.17 -10.91 -7.15
C MET A 36 -22.27 -9.86 -7.34
N LEU A 37 -21.99 -8.58 -7.06
CA LEU A 37 -22.94 -7.49 -7.29
C LEU A 37 -23.34 -7.33 -8.77
N MET A 38 -22.45 -7.65 -9.72
CA MET A 38 -22.78 -7.61 -11.15
C MET A 38 -23.63 -8.80 -11.59
N SER A 39 -23.52 -9.95 -10.90
CA SER A 39 -24.30 -11.15 -11.22
C SER A 39 -25.74 -11.10 -10.70
N ASP A 40 -26.04 -10.24 -9.73
CA ASP A 40 -27.37 -10.04 -9.16
C ASP A 40 -27.78 -8.55 -9.23
N PRO A 41 -28.63 -8.15 -10.18
CA PRO A 41 -29.11 -6.78 -10.32
C PRO A 41 -29.85 -6.25 -9.08
N THR A 42 -30.39 -7.14 -8.24
CA THR A 42 -31.14 -6.76 -7.03
C THR A 42 -30.23 -6.49 -5.84
N ALA A 43 -28.96 -6.91 -5.91
CA ALA A 43 -27.97 -6.67 -4.86
C ALA A 43 -27.51 -5.20 -4.79
N TRP A 44 -27.81 -4.38 -5.82
CA TRP A 44 -27.50 -2.95 -5.82
C TRP A 44 -28.53 -2.13 -5.04
N THR A 45 -28.38 -2.12 -3.73
CA THR A 45 -29.17 -1.29 -2.81
C THR A 45 -28.54 0.08 -2.55
N ALA A 46 -29.33 1.01 -1.99
CA ALA A 46 -28.83 2.30 -1.50
C ALA A 46 -27.72 2.16 -0.43
N GLY A 47 -27.67 1.03 0.28
CA GLY A 47 -26.63 0.73 1.27
C GLY A 47 -25.30 0.32 0.63
N THR A 48 -25.34 -0.48 -0.44
CA THR A 48 -24.16 -0.85 -1.26
C THR A 48 -23.59 0.34 -2.01
N HIS A 49 -24.44 1.24 -2.52
CA HIS A 49 -23.97 2.45 -3.19
C HIS A 49 -23.20 3.40 -2.24
N ARG A 50 -23.74 3.64 -1.04
CA ARG A 50 -23.07 4.44 -0.01
C ARG A 50 -21.74 3.83 0.43
N GLU A 51 -21.67 2.51 0.61
CA GLU A 51 -20.42 1.83 0.93
C GLU A 51 -19.40 1.94 -0.21
N ALA A 52 -19.84 1.81 -1.46
CA ALA A 52 -18.95 1.98 -2.61
C ALA A 52 -18.34 3.38 -2.68
N LEU A 53 -19.13 4.44 -2.43
CA LEU A 53 -18.65 5.82 -2.37
C LEU A 53 -17.67 6.02 -1.20
N ARG A 54 -17.97 5.46 -0.03
CA ARG A 54 -17.06 5.47 1.13
C ARG A 54 -15.72 4.79 0.81
N MET A 55 -15.76 3.63 0.14
CA MET A 55 -14.54 2.93 -0.25
C MET A 55 -13.70 3.74 -1.27
N VAL A 56 -14.34 4.58 -2.10
CA VAL A 56 -13.64 5.49 -3.02
C VAL A 56 -13.01 6.64 -2.26
N SER A 57 -13.72 7.29 -1.34
CA SER A 57 -13.15 8.37 -0.54
C SER A 57 -11.96 7.89 0.29
N GLU A 58 -12.06 6.72 0.92
CA GLU A 58 -10.96 6.11 1.69
C GLU A 58 -9.73 5.82 0.81
N LYS A 59 -9.91 5.51 -0.48
CA LYS A 59 -8.79 5.36 -1.42
C LYS A 59 -8.15 6.70 -1.79
N LEU A 60 -8.95 7.76 -1.97
CA LEU A 60 -8.43 9.10 -2.28
C LEU A 60 -7.66 9.68 -1.09
N ASP A 61 -8.17 9.49 0.13
CA ASP A 61 -7.47 9.88 1.35
C ASP A 61 -6.12 9.13 1.46
N ALA A 62 -6.12 7.83 1.20
CA ALA A 62 -4.91 7.02 1.21
C ALA A 62 -3.88 7.43 0.14
N ILE A 63 -4.31 7.84 -1.05
CA ILE A 63 -3.42 8.38 -2.09
C ILE A 63 -2.76 9.67 -1.60
N THR A 64 -3.53 10.55 -0.96
CA THR A 64 -3.04 11.83 -0.45
C THR A 64 -2.03 11.61 0.68
N GLU A 65 -2.36 10.76 1.65
CA GLU A 65 -1.46 10.38 2.76
C GLU A 65 -0.19 9.72 2.22
N GLY A 66 -0.32 8.75 1.29
CA GLY A 66 0.82 8.05 0.70
C GLY A 66 1.75 8.99 -0.06
N SER A 67 1.20 9.99 -0.77
CA SER A 67 1.98 10.99 -1.49
C SER A 67 2.81 11.86 -0.55
N LEU A 68 2.25 12.25 0.61
CA LEU A 68 2.96 13.01 1.63
C LEU A 68 4.06 12.17 2.32
N GLU A 69 3.76 10.92 2.66
CA GLU A 69 4.77 10.00 3.25
C GLU A 69 5.92 9.73 2.27
N ALA A 70 5.61 9.51 0.99
CA ALA A 70 6.60 9.32 -0.06
C ALA A 70 7.49 10.56 -0.27
N ALA A 71 6.90 11.76 -0.24
CA ALA A 71 7.64 13.01 -0.33
C ALA A 71 8.60 13.18 0.86
N ALA A 72 8.19 12.79 2.06
CA ALA A 72 9.05 12.83 3.25
C ALA A 72 10.25 11.88 3.11
N GLU A 73 10.06 10.64 2.65
CA GLU A 73 11.17 9.69 2.42
C GLU A 73 12.08 10.15 1.27
N ALA A 74 11.51 10.70 0.19
CA ALA A 74 12.27 11.27 -0.91
C ALA A 74 13.15 12.43 -0.43
N GLY A 75 12.62 13.30 0.44
CA GLY A 75 13.38 14.35 1.10
C GLY A 75 14.54 13.82 1.94
N ARG A 76 14.33 12.75 2.72
CA ARG A 76 15.41 12.11 3.49
C ARG A 76 16.51 11.54 2.60
N LEU A 77 16.12 10.89 1.49
CA LEU A 77 17.09 10.38 0.51
C LEU A 77 17.87 11.52 -0.14
N ALA A 78 17.19 12.59 -0.54
CA ALA A 78 17.82 13.77 -1.13
C ALA A 78 18.82 14.45 -0.17
N LEU A 79 18.49 14.59 1.11
CA LEU A 79 19.39 15.13 2.13
C LEU A 79 20.64 14.25 2.33
N ARG A 80 20.48 12.92 2.33
CA ARG A 80 21.63 12.00 2.38
C ARG A 80 22.50 12.10 1.13
N GLY A 81 21.89 12.31 -0.03
CA GLY A 81 22.62 12.55 -1.28
C GLY A 81 23.40 13.85 -1.26
N ALA A 82 22.79 14.93 -0.78
CA ALA A 82 23.43 16.24 -0.67
C ALA A 82 24.63 16.25 0.29
N THR A 83 24.64 15.39 1.31
CA THR A 83 25.74 15.26 2.27
C THR A 83 26.85 14.30 1.82
N GLY A 84 26.75 13.71 0.62
CA GLY A 84 27.76 12.80 0.06
C GLY A 84 27.79 11.42 0.71
N ALA A 85 26.78 11.07 1.51
CA ALA A 85 26.73 9.86 2.33
C ALA A 85 25.88 8.74 1.69
N LEU A 86 25.88 8.61 0.35
CA LEU A 86 25.13 7.57 -0.35
C LEU A 86 26.03 6.51 -0.98
N THR A 87 25.81 5.26 -0.58
CA THR A 87 26.24 4.08 -1.35
C THR A 87 25.16 3.67 -2.36
N SER A 88 25.50 2.79 -3.31
CA SER A 88 24.52 2.22 -4.25
C SER A 88 23.42 1.41 -3.54
N ASP A 89 23.75 0.74 -2.43
CA ASP A 89 22.77 0.04 -1.58
C ASP A 89 21.80 1.02 -0.91
N ASP A 90 22.28 2.19 -0.46
CA ASP A 90 21.43 3.22 0.16
C ASP A 90 20.46 3.85 -0.83
N VAL A 91 20.86 4.02 -2.10
CA VAL A 91 19.97 4.50 -3.16
C VAL A 91 18.86 3.49 -3.43
N ALA A 92 19.21 2.21 -3.62
CA ALA A 92 18.23 1.16 -3.88
C ALA A 92 17.26 0.98 -2.69
N HIS A 93 17.79 0.99 -1.46
CA HIS A 93 16.98 0.97 -0.25
C HIS A 93 16.07 2.20 -0.14
N GLY A 94 16.58 3.39 -0.42
CA GLY A 94 15.82 4.64 -0.38
C GLY A 94 14.66 4.66 -1.37
N LEU A 95 14.89 4.21 -2.61
CA LEU A 95 13.82 4.11 -3.62
C LEU A 95 12.73 3.12 -3.21
N LEU A 96 13.12 1.98 -2.64
CA LEU A 96 12.15 1.02 -2.10
C LEU A 96 11.39 1.60 -0.89
N ALA A 97 12.05 2.33 -0.01
CA ALA A 97 11.42 2.99 1.14
C ALA A 97 10.36 4.01 0.69
N ILE A 98 10.65 4.80 -0.35
CA ILE A 98 9.68 5.72 -0.97
C ILE A 98 8.48 4.94 -1.50
N GLY A 99 8.70 3.85 -2.24
CA GLY A 99 7.62 3.01 -2.78
C GLY A 99 6.75 2.37 -1.68
N VAL A 100 7.38 1.89 -0.60
CA VAL A 100 6.66 1.34 0.55
C VAL A 100 5.84 2.42 1.27
N ALA A 101 6.41 3.61 1.49
CA ALA A 101 5.71 4.74 2.09
C ALA A 101 4.50 5.17 1.24
N ALA A 102 4.68 5.28 -0.09
CA ALA A 102 3.62 5.64 -1.03
C ALA A 102 2.42 4.67 -0.98
N THR A 103 2.69 3.38 -0.75
CA THR A 103 1.68 2.32 -0.89
C THR A 103 1.04 1.89 0.43
N LYS A 104 1.70 2.12 1.57
CA LYS A 104 1.26 1.67 2.88
C LYS A 104 -0.16 2.12 3.27
N PRO A 105 -0.57 3.39 3.08
CA PRO A 105 -1.94 3.81 3.39
C PRO A 105 -2.98 3.11 2.51
N ALA A 106 -2.67 2.91 1.23
CA ALA A 106 -3.55 2.22 0.29
C ALA A 106 -3.74 0.74 0.68
N VAL A 107 -2.68 0.06 1.16
CA VAL A 107 -2.78 -1.32 1.68
C VAL A 107 -3.67 -1.37 2.92
N ARG A 108 -3.51 -0.43 3.84
CA ARG A 108 -4.33 -0.33 5.05
C ARG A 108 -5.81 -0.14 4.69
N ALA A 109 -6.12 0.77 3.77
CA ALA A 109 -7.47 1.00 3.27
C ALA A 109 -8.05 -0.25 2.56
N ALA A 110 -7.28 -0.89 1.68
CA ALA A 110 -7.69 -2.10 1.00
C ALA A 110 -8.02 -3.24 1.98
N ARG A 111 -7.20 -3.43 3.02
CA ARG A 111 -7.45 -4.45 4.05
C ARG A 111 -8.69 -4.13 4.90
N ALA A 112 -8.88 -2.86 5.27
CA ALA A 112 -10.07 -2.42 5.99
C ALA A 112 -11.34 -2.70 5.16
N ASN A 113 -11.31 -2.37 3.88
CA ASN A 113 -12.38 -2.66 2.92
C ASN A 113 -12.68 -4.16 2.84
N ALA A 114 -11.66 -4.99 2.60
CA ALA A 114 -11.82 -6.45 2.52
C ALA A 114 -12.41 -7.03 3.82
N THR A 115 -12.02 -6.50 4.98
CA THR A 115 -12.57 -6.91 6.28
C THR A 115 -14.04 -6.52 6.43
N ARG A 116 -14.46 -5.35 5.93
CA ARG A 116 -15.88 -4.95 5.96
C ARG A 116 -16.72 -5.76 5.00
N LEU A 117 -16.20 -6.03 3.81
CA LEU A 117 -16.90 -6.82 2.79
C LEU A 117 -17.05 -8.29 3.18
N SER A 118 -16.07 -8.87 3.86
CA SER A 118 -16.14 -10.27 4.33
C SER A 118 -17.05 -10.48 5.55
N ARG A 119 -17.47 -9.41 6.22
CA ARG A 119 -18.38 -9.47 7.39
C ARG A 119 -19.85 -9.20 7.04
N ARG A 120 -20.14 -8.87 5.78
CA ARG A 120 -21.50 -8.71 5.26
C ARG A 120 -21.90 -9.96 4.50
#